data_AF-A0A2V6PSD8-F1
#
_entry.id   AF-A0A2V6PSD8-F1
#
_cell.length_a   1.000
_cell.length_b   1.000
_cell.length_c   1.000
_cell.angle_alpha   90.00
_cell.angle_beta   90.00
_cell.angle_gamma   90.00
#
_symmetry.space_group_name_H-M   'P 1'
#
loop_
_entity.id
_entity.type
_entity.pdbx_description
1 polymer ?
#
loop_
_entity_poly.entity_id
_entity_poly.type
_entity_poly.pdbx_seq_one_letter_code
_entity_poly.pdbx_strand_id
1 'polypeptide(L)'
;YFYPVAKCTAATCQLQVGFISSSDGGATWGSPSTIAGPMTLSWLPNTSDGRMVGDYIATVYNASGGAHGVFALANAPTSGGSDCAAATPHCDEAIYTTTSALAAHVTPTTTPVEDDQTGDTVVDHGKPKPAKHRR
;
A
#
# COMPACT_ATOMS: atom_id res chain seq x y z
N TYR A 1 1.23 6.66 -2.00
CA TYR A 1 1.93 7.02 -3.25
C TYR A 1 2.66 8.33 -3.08
N PHE A 2 3.75 8.56 -3.81
CA PHE A 2 4.50 9.82 -3.75
C PHE A 2 5.21 10.13 -5.08
N TYR A 3 5.56 11.39 -5.29
CA TYR A 3 6.47 11.82 -6.34
C TYR A 3 7.86 12.07 -5.73
N PRO A 4 8.91 11.36 -6.16
CA PRO A 4 10.26 11.58 -5.63
C PRO A 4 10.80 12.97 -5.98
N VAL A 5 10.33 13.55 -7.09
CA VAL A 5 10.63 14.91 -7.53
C VAL A 5 9.33 15.67 -7.69
N ALA A 6 9.05 16.62 -6.78
CA ALA A 6 7.80 17.39 -6.82
C ALA A 6 7.77 18.46 -7.94
N LYS A 7 8.94 18.95 -8.38
CA LYS A 7 9.07 19.92 -9.49
C LYS A 7 9.19 19.21 -10.85
N CYS A 8 8.21 18.37 -11.18
CA CYS A 8 8.13 17.66 -12.47
C CYS A 8 6.94 18.19 -13.30
N THR A 9 6.84 17.77 -14.56
CA THR A 9 5.70 18.05 -15.44
C THR A 9 4.88 16.78 -15.65
N ALA A 10 3.69 16.88 -16.23
CA ALA A 10 2.88 15.70 -16.56
C ALA A 10 3.65 14.63 -17.36
N ALA A 11 4.62 15.03 -18.19
CA ALA A 11 5.44 14.13 -19.01
C ALA A 11 6.67 13.57 -18.27
N THR A 12 7.11 14.18 -17.16
CA THR A 12 8.33 13.77 -16.43
C THR A 12 8.08 13.30 -15.01
N CYS A 13 6.88 13.52 -14.48
CA CYS A 13 6.50 13.02 -13.17
C CYS A 13 6.38 11.50 -13.19
N GLN A 14 6.91 10.88 -12.13
CA GLN A 14 6.82 9.46 -11.88
C GLN A 14 6.20 9.22 -10.52
N LEU A 15 5.07 8.52 -10.49
CA LEU A 15 4.40 8.14 -9.25
C LEU A 15 5.01 6.85 -8.72
N GLN A 16 5.29 6.78 -7.41
CA GLN A 16 5.85 5.61 -6.76
C GLN A 16 5.00 5.16 -5.58
N VAL A 17 5.12 3.88 -5.23
CA VAL A 17 4.51 3.30 -4.03
C VAL A 17 5.55 3.29 -2.92
N GLY A 18 5.22 3.94 -1.80
CA GLY A 18 6.08 4.02 -0.63
C GLY A 18 5.50 3.24 0.54
N PHE A 19 6.39 2.75 1.40
CA PHE A 19 6.05 2.15 2.69
C PHE A 19 6.76 2.90 3.81
N ILE A 20 6.05 3.16 4.90
CA ILE A 20 6.60 3.71 6.13
C ILE A 20 5.87 3.02 7.29
N SER A 21 6.58 2.77 8.38
CA SER A 21 6.02 2.07 9.54
C SER A 21 6.45 2.71 10.85
N SER A 22 5.65 2.44 11.86
CA SER A 22 5.87 2.80 13.26
C SER A 22 5.68 1.56 14.11
N SER A 23 6.57 1.35 15.08
CA SER A 23 6.48 0.27 16.08
C SER A 23 5.91 0.74 17.42
N ASP A 24 5.60 2.03 17.56
CA ASP A 24 5.23 2.67 18.84
C ASP A 24 3.86 3.38 18.76
N GLY A 25 2.93 2.81 17.99
CA GLY A 25 1.57 3.33 17.88
C GLY A 25 1.46 4.64 17.11
N GLY A 26 2.45 4.96 16.27
CA GLY A 26 2.49 6.17 15.45
C GLY A 26 3.20 7.36 16.11
N ALA A 27 3.83 7.19 17.27
CA ALA A 27 4.57 8.26 17.95
C ALA A 27 5.86 8.64 17.19
N THR A 28 6.57 7.65 16.66
CA THR A 28 7.70 7.84 15.74
C THR A 28 7.55 6.97 14.49
N TRP A 29 8.17 7.40 13.39
CA TRP A 29 8.12 6.72 12.10
C TRP A 29 9.52 6.51 11.56
N GLY A 30 9.73 5.36 10.91
CA GLY A 30 11.00 5.07 10.25
C GLY A 30 11.23 5.89 8.98
N SER A 31 12.38 5.65 8.35
CA SER A 31 12.62 6.17 7.00
C SER A 31 11.71 5.47 5.99
N PRO A 32 11.03 6.21 5.10
CA PRO A 32 10.19 5.61 4.07
C PRO A 32 11.03 4.82 3.06
N SER A 33 10.50 3.70 2.57
CA SER A 33 11.09 2.91 1.49
C SER A 33 10.21 2.94 0.25
N THR A 34 10.83 2.86 -0.93
CA THR A 34 10.09 2.65 -2.18
C THR A 34 9.87 1.16 -2.37
N ILE A 35 8.62 0.74 -2.57
CA ILE A 35 8.27 -0.68 -2.71
C ILE A 35 7.79 -1.06 -4.11
N ALA A 36 7.37 -0.09 -4.93
CA ALA A 36 7.04 -0.29 -6.34
C ALA A 36 7.06 1.02 -7.16
N GLY A 37 6.99 0.88 -8.48
CA GLY A 37 7.13 1.96 -9.46
C GLY A 37 8.51 1.95 -10.15
N PRO A 38 8.83 3.00 -10.94
CA PRO A 38 8.01 4.19 -11.18
C PRO A 38 6.86 3.97 -12.18
N MET A 39 5.74 4.64 -11.96
CA MET A 39 4.64 4.76 -12.92
C MET A 39 4.77 6.07 -13.68
N THR A 40 4.85 6.01 -15.01
CA THR A 40 4.70 7.21 -15.86
C THR A 40 3.23 7.64 -15.83
N LEU A 41 2.95 8.94 -15.68
CA LEU A 41 1.56 9.39 -15.56
C LEU A 41 0.69 9.07 -16.77
N SER A 42 1.28 8.94 -17.96
CA SER A 42 0.53 8.53 -19.15
C SER A 42 0.02 7.08 -19.08
N TRP A 43 0.54 6.25 -18.18
CA TRP A 43 0.11 4.87 -18.01
C TRP A 43 -1.14 4.74 -17.14
N LEU A 44 -1.39 5.74 -16.28
CA LEU A 44 -2.58 5.78 -15.44
C LEU A 44 -3.85 6.08 -16.25
N PRO A 45 -5.02 5.56 -15.83
CA PRO A 45 -6.32 5.95 -16.34
C PRO A 45 -6.51 7.46 -16.48
N ASN A 46 -7.03 7.87 -17.63
CA ASN A 46 -7.39 9.25 -17.92
C ASN A 46 -8.87 9.47 -17.63
N THR A 47 -9.18 10.15 -16.53
CA THR A 47 -10.55 10.44 -16.11
C THR A 47 -10.89 11.91 -16.34
N SER A 48 -12.14 12.31 -16.05
CA SER A 48 -12.54 13.72 -16.07
C SER A 48 -11.78 14.59 -15.07
N ASP A 49 -11.21 13.98 -14.02
CA ASP A 49 -10.49 14.68 -12.95
C ASP A 49 -8.96 14.60 -13.11
N GLY A 50 -8.49 14.04 -14.23
CA GLY A 50 -7.08 13.88 -14.56
C GLY A 50 -6.59 12.43 -14.51
N ARG A 51 -5.28 12.26 -14.30
CA ARG A 51 -4.67 10.93 -14.20
C ARG A 51 -4.87 10.36 -12.81
N MET A 52 -5.55 9.22 -12.73
CA MET A 52 -5.93 8.59 -11.47
C MET A 52 -5.29 7.21 -11.33
N VAL A 53 -4.78 6.92 -10.14
CA VAL A 53 -4.39 5.57 -9.71
C VAL A 53 -5.59 4.92 -9.02
N GLY A 54 -5.72 3.60 -9.11
CA GLY A 54 -6.69 2.83 -8.34
C GLY A 54 -6.58 3.12 -6.84
N ASP A 55 -7.74 3.30 -6.19
CA ASP A 55 -7.86 3.71 -4.79
C ASP A 55 -7.63 2.56 -3.79
N TYR A 56 -7.74 1.31 -4.24
CA TYR A 56 -7.51 0.14 -3.41
C TYR A 56 -6.04 0.02 -2.97
N ILE A 57 -5.78 0.43 -1.73
CA ILE A 57 -4.51 0.25 -1.03
C ILE A 57 -4.75 -0.32 0.37
N ALA A 58 -3.97 -1.32 0.76
CA ALA A 58 -4.04 -1.92 2.08
C ALA A 58 -2.65 -2.34 2.59
N THR A 59 -2.53 -2.46 3.90
CA THR A 59 -1.43 -3.17 4.56
C THR A 59 -2.04 -4.27 5.41
N VAL A 60 -1.64 -5.51 5.16
CA VAL A 60 -2.12 -6.69 5.87
C VAL A 60 -0.96 -7.36 6.59
N TYR A 61 -1.22 -7.93 7.77
CA TYR A 61 -0.19 -8.58 8.57
C TYR A 61 -0.40 -10.10 8.54
N ASN A 62 0.68 -10.84 8.32
CA ASN A 62 0.63 -12.30 8.45
C ASN A 62 0.70 -12.72 9.94
N ALA A 63 0.58 -14.03 10.20
CA ALA A 63 0.58 -14.56 11.57
C ALA A 63 1.87 -14.28 12.36
N SER A 64 3.00 -14.00 11.69
CA SER A 64 4.26 -13.62 12.33
C SER A 64 4.44 -12.11 12.49
N GLY A 65 3.39 -11.32 12.22
CA GLY A 65 3.42 -9.85 12.33
C GLY A 65 4.16 -9.14 11.18
N GLY A 66 4.48 -9.84 10.08
CA GLY A 66 5.08 -9.24 8.90
C GLY A 66 4.05 -8.49 8.05
N ALA A 67 4.33 -7.24 7.73
CA ALA A 67 3.48 -6.38 6.91
C ALA A 67 3.59 -6.73 5.42
N HIS A 68 2.47 -6.82 4.72
CA HIS A 68 2.39 -6.98 3.26
C HIS A 68 1.52 -5.88 2.69
N GLY A 69 2.03 -5.18 1.67
CA GLY A 69 1.27 -4.14 0.98
C GLY A 69 0.41 -4.74 -0.12
N VAL A 70 -0.81 -4.24 -0.28
CA VAL A 70 -1.66 -4.45 -1.46
C VAL A 70 -1.89 -3.09 -2.10
N PHE A 71 -1.56 -2.92 -3.38
CA PHE A 71 -1.57 -1.60 -4.02
C PHE A 71 -1.78 -1.70 -5.53
N ALA A 72 -2.36 -0.64 -6.12
CA ALA A 72 -2.43 -0.49 -7.57
C ALA A 72 -1.06 -0.07 -8.13
N LEU A 73 -0.71 -0.61 -9.29
CA LEU A 73 0.48 -0.23 -10.05
C LEU A 73 0.16 -0.26 -11.54
N ALA A 74 0.50 0.83 -12.23
CA ALA A 74 0.37 0.94 -13.68
C ALA A 74 1.71 0.69 -14.39
N ASN A 75 1.68 -0.08 -15.47
CA ASN A 75 2.79 -0.26 -16.40
C ASN A 75 2.47 0.36 -17.76
N ALA A 76 3.46 0.41 -18.64
CA ALA A 76 3.24 0.83 -20.02
C ALA A 76 2.12 0.00 -20.67
N PRO A 77 1.17 0.62 -21.40
CA PRO A 77 0.14 -0.12 -22.09
C PRO A 77 0.74 -1.21 -23.00
N THR A 78 0.08 -2.37 -23.04
CA THR A 78 0.62 -3.56 -23.73
C THR A 78 0.41 -3.52 -25.25
N SER A 79 -0.54 -2.72 -25.71
CA SER A 79 -0.83 -2.46 -27.13
C SER A 79 -1.67 -1.18 -27.27
N GLY A 80 -1.86 -0.68 -28.49
CA GLY A 80 -2.71 0.50 -28.74
C GLY A 80 -2.08 1.87 -28.42
N GLY A 81 -0.79 1.93 -28.06
CA GLY A 81 -0.05 3.17 -27.83
C GLY A 81 0.74 3.16 -26.52
N SER A 82 1.26 4.33 -26.11
CA SER A 82 2.01 4.53 -24.86
C SER A 82 1.25 5.34 -23.80
N ASP A 83 -0.02 5.66 -24.09
CA ASP A 83 -0.93 6.42 -23.23
C ASP A 83 -2.21 5.61 -23.03
N CYS A 84 -2.61 5.40 -21.77
CA CYS A 84 -3.80 4.62 -21.43
C CYS A 84 -5.09 5.15 -22.09
N ALA A 85 -5.22 6.47 -22.29
CA ALA A 85 -6.38 7.05 -22.98
C ALA A 85 -6.50 6.55 -24.43
N ALA A 86 -5.38 6.40 -25.14
CA ALA A 86 -5.35 5.90 -26.51
C ALA A 86 -5.36 4.37 -26.58
N ALA A 87 -4.74 3.72 -25.58
CA ALA A 87 -4.59 2.27 -25.53
C ALA A 87 -5.87 1.54 -25.06
N THR A 88 -6.86 2.24 -24.49
CA THR A 88 -8.10 1.62 -23.97
C THR A 88 -8.72 0.64 -24.99
N PRO A 89 -9.01 -0.62 -24.61
CA PRO A 89 -9.04 -1.18 -23.24
C PRO A 89 -7.72 -1.79 -22.74
N HIS A 90 -6.60 -1.61 -23.45
CA HIS A 90 -5.29 -2.22 -23.17
C HIS A 90 -4.42 -1.44 -22.17
N CYS A 91 -5.03 -0.64 -21.29
CA CYS A 91 -4.31 -0.10 -20.13
C CYS A 91 -3.85 -1.25 -19.22
N ASP A 92 -2.69 -1.10 -18.60
CA ASP A 92 -2.15 -2.09 -17.67
C ASP A 92 -2.02 -1.46 -16.28
N GLU A 93 -3.11 -1.54 -15.51
CA GLU A 93 -3.11 -1.23 -14.08
C GLU A 93 -3.74 -2.40 -13.33
N ALA A 94 -2.98 -2.98 -12.41
CA ALA A 94 -3.40 -4.14 -11.64
C ALA A 94 -3.11 -3.93 -10.15
N ILE A 95 -3.75 -4.77 -9.33
CA ILE A 95 -3.47 -4.84 -7.89
C ILE A 95 -2.35 -5.84 -7.64
N TYR A 96 -1.27 -5.37 -7.03
CA TYR A 96 -0.11 -6.16 -6.67
C TYR A 96 -0.01 -6.34 -5.15
N THR A 97 0.73 -7.36 -4.74
CA THR A 97 1.13 -7.56 -3.35
C THR A 97 2.63 -7.76 -3.23
N THR A 98 3.21 -7.41 -2.08
CA THR A 98 4.61 -7.69 -1.78
C THR A 98 4.85 -9.18 -1.63
N THR A 99 5.90 -9.71 -2.26
CA THR A 99 6.25 -11.14 -2.17
C THR A 99 6.83 -11.54 -0.81
N SER A 100 7.41 -10.58 -0.10
CA SER A 100 8.01 -10.75 1.23
C SER A 100 7.49 -9.68 2.18
N ALA A 101 7.56 -9.97 3.47
CA ALA A 101 7.16 -9.01 4.50
C ALA A 101 8.05 -7.76 4.41
N LEU A 102 7.42 -6.60 4.49
CA LEU A 102 8.07 -5.29 4.56
C LEU A 102 8.70 -5.11 5.95
N ALA A 103 9.94 -4.62 5.97
CA ALA A 103 10.66 -4.41 7.21
C ALA A 103 10.03 -3.27 8.04
N ALA A 104 9.62 -3.57 9.27
CA ALA A 104 9.15 -2.57 10.20
C ALA A 104 10.30 -1.69 10.71
N HIS A 105 10.02 -0.42 10.98
CA HIS A 105 10.90 0.41 11.80
C HIS A 105 10.93 -0.17 13.21
N VAL A 106 12.12 -0.35 13.78
CA VAL A 106 12.30 -0.77 15.16
C VAL A 106 12.81 0.42 15.94
N THR A 107 11.92 1.05 16.72
CA THR A 107 12.35 2.01 17.74
C THR A 107 13.04 1.22 18.86
N PRO A 108 14.27 1.56 19.28
CA PRO A 108 14.88 0.90 20.43
C PRO A 108 14.02 1.18 21.67
N THR A 109 13.40 0.14 22.20
CA THR A 109 12.67 0.21 23.47
C THR A 109 13.66 0.56 24.58
N THR A 110 13.61 1.79 25.10
CA THR A 110 14.11 2.04 26.45
C THR A 110 13.18 1.26 27.38
N THR A 111 13.70 0.19 27.99
CA THR A 111 12.96 -0.66 28.94
C THR A 111 12.22 0.21 29.96
N PRO A 112 10.88 0.17 30.01
CA PRO A 112 10.18 0.60 31.21
C PRO A 112 10.42 -0.47 32.29
N VAL A 113 10.63 -0.01 33.52
CA VAL A 113 10.56 -0.82 34.74
C VAL A 113 9.25 -1.62 34.71
N GLU A 114 9.30 -2.90 35.09
CA GLU A 114 8.16 -3.82 35.21
C GLU A 114 6.82 -3.11 35.49
N ASP A 115 5.86 -3.28 34.58
CA ASP A 115 4.44 -3.18 34.93
C ASP A 115 3.71 -4.43 34.43
N ASP A 116 2.81 -4.86 35.27
CA ASP A 116 2.18 -6.18 35.41
C ASP A 116 1.47 -6.67 34.13
N GLN A 117 1.55 -7.98 33.88
CA GLN A 117 0.80 -8.63 32.80
C GLN A 117 -0.69 -8.64 33.11
N THR A 118 -1.47 -7.67 32.62
CA THR A 118 -2.91 -7.87 32.34
C THR A 118 -3.45 -6.83 31.34
N GLY A 119 -3.92 -7.28 30.16
CA GLY A 119 -4.67 -6.40 29.27
C GLY A 119 -4.78 -6.91 27.83
N ASP A 120 -5.87 -7.64 27.55
CA ASP A 120 -6.31 -8.14 26.25
C ASP A 120 -6.09 -7.17 25.07
N THR A 121 -5.58 -7.70 23.96
CA THR A 121 -5.84 -7.11 22.64
C THR A 121 -7.33 -7.26 22.33
N VAL A 122 -8.10 -6.18 22.48
CA VAL A 122 -9.50 -6.15 22.05
C VAL A 122 -9.54 -6.19 20.52
N VAL A 123 -9.96 -7.35 20.00
CA VAL A 123 -10.37 -7.50 18.60
C VAL A 123 -11.82 -7.01 18.49
N ASP A 124 -12.06 -5.88 17.80
CA ASP A 124 -13.41 -5.31 17.57
C ASP A 124 -14.26 -6.11 16.56
N HIS A 125 -13.73 -7.21 16.03
CA HIS A 125 -14.56 -8.16 15.30
C HIS A 125 -15.30 -9.05 16.29
N GLY A 126 -16.55 -8.66 16.56
CA GLY A 126 -17.50 -9.48 17.31
C GLY A 126 -17.50 -10.93 16.84
N LYS A 127 -17.46 -11.87 17.80
CA LYS A 127 -17.38 -13.32 17.54
C LYS A 127 -18.37 -13.75 16.44
N PRO A 128 -17.94 -14.56 15.45
CA PRO A 128 -18.86 -15.11 14.47
C PRO A 128 -19.96 -15.92 15.16
N LYS A 129 -21.22 -15.60 14.86
CA LYS A 129 -22.37 -16.37 15.38
C LYS A 129 -22.34 -17.80 14.80
N PRO A 130 -22.58 -18.84 15.60
CA PRO A 130 -22.64 -20.21 15.08
C PRO A 130 -23.79 -20.34 14.09
N ALA A 131 -23.48 -20.83 12.88
CA ALA A 131 -24.48 -21.16 11.87
C ALA A 131 -25.32 -22.34 12.35
N LYS A 132 -26.65 -22.15 12.48
CA LYS A 132 -27.58 -23.25 12.67
C LYS A 132 -27.86 -23.88 11.31
N HIS A 133 -27.30 -25.06 11.06
CA HIS A 133 -27.80 -25.92 9.99
C HIS A 133 -29.20 -26.41 10.38
N ARG A 134 -30.23 -25.95 9.65
CA ARG A 134 -31.54 -26.60 9.65
C ARG A 134 -31.39 -27.92 8.89
N ARG A 135 -31.71 -29.03 9.57
CA ARG A 135 -32.03 -30.30 8.92
C ARG A 135 -33.35 -30.19 8.17
#